data_AF-A0A7J3ELW0-F1
#
_entry.id   AF-A0A7J3ELW0-F1
#
_cell.length_a   1.000
_cell.length_b   1.000
_cell.length_c   1.000
_cell.angle_alpha   90.00
_cell.angle_beta   90.00
_cell.angle_gamma   90.00
#
_symmetry.space_group_name_H-M   'P 1'
#
loop_
_entity.id
_entity.type
_entity.pdbx_description
1 polymer ?
#
loop_
_entity_poly.entity_id
_entity_poly.type
_entity_poly.pdbx_seq_one_letter_code
_entity_poly.pdbx_strand_id
1 'polypeptide(L)'
;DPALKYSLAISAGMGWYSFTGTYLASIDPYLGFLGYLSNVLREVYTYIMYPLLGKKLKYSSISLGGATTMDTTLPVIASIGGYEAGVLAFVHGAFLTLLIPIIVPALT
;
A
#
# COMPACT_ATOMS: atom_id res chain seq x y z
N ASP A 1 20.61 12.61 -3.04
CA ASP A 1 19.65 13.62 -3.51
C ASP A 1 18.43 13.60 -2.60
N PRO A 2 18.08 14.71 -1.91
CA PRO A 2 16.87 14.81 -1.10
C PRO A 2 15.58 14.47 -1.87
N ALA A 3 15.48 14.81 -3.15
CA ALA A 3 14.29 14.52 -3.95
C ALA A 3 14.08 13.02 -4.14
N LEU A 4 15.17 12.27 -4.34
CA LEU A 4 15.11 10.81 -4.45
C LEU A 4 14.68 10.16 -3.13
N LYS A 5 15.22 10.62 -2.00
CA LYS A 5 14.86 10.12 -0.66
C LYS A 5 13.36 10.25 -0.38
N TYR A 6 12.81 11.46 -0.53
CA TYR A 6 11.40 11.68 -0.29
C TYR A 6 10.50 10.91 -1.26
N SER A 7 10.90 10.77 -2.52
CA SER A 7 10.17 9.93 -3.49
C SER A 7 10.11 8.46 -3.07
N LEU A 8 11.22 7.94 -2.51
CA LEU A 8 11.27 6.59 -1.95
C LEU A 8 10.39 6.47 -0.70
N ALA A 9 10.45 7.44 0.22
CA ALA A 9 9.61 7.44 1.43
C ALA A 9 8.11 7.48 1.11
N ILE A 10 7.69 8.32 0.16
CA ILE A 10 6.30 8.38 -0.34
C ILE A 10 5.85 7.01 -0.89
N SER A 11 6.71 6.38 -1.69
CA SER A 11 6.41 5.08 -2.32
C SER A 11 6.40 3.92 -1.33
N ALA A 12 7.22 4.00 -0.27
CA ALA A 12 7.35 3.02 0.79
C ALA A 12 6.18 3.02 1.79
N GLY A 13 5.26 3.98 1.70
CA GLY A 13 3.99 3.96 2.44
C GLY A 13 3.09 2.77 2.08
N MET A 14 3.32 2.13 0.93
CA MET A 14 2.69 0.88 0.49
C MET A 14 1.17 0.81 0.72
N GLY A 15 0.45 1.89 0.44
CA GLY A 15 -1.01 1.97 0.59
C GLY A 15 -1.50 2.53 1.92
N TRP A 16 -0.66 2.62 2.96
CA TRP A 16 -1.04 3.21 4.25
C TRP A 16 -0.99 4.74 4.20
N TYR A 17 -1.96 5.35 3.54
CA TYR A 17 -2.01 6.80 3.29
C TYR A 17 -2.21 7.63 4.56
N SER A 18 -2.91 7.11 5.58
CA SER A 18 -3.16 7.85 6.83
C SER A 18 -1.89 8.04 7.65
N PHE A 19 -1.07 7.00 7.80
CA PHE A 19 0.25 7.12 8.43
C PHE A 19 1.23 7.90 7.55
N THR A 20 1.41 7.47 6.30
CA THR A 20 2.44 8.05 5.42
C THR A 20 2.21 9.54 5.19
N GLY A 21 0.95 9.94 4.94
CA GLY A 21 0.59 11.33 4.72
C GLY A 21 0.80 12.20 5.96
N THR A 22 0.36 11.73 7.14
CA THR A 22 0.52 12.51 8.39
C THR A 22 1.97 12.60 8.83
N TYR A 23 2.74 11.52 8.70
CA TYR A 23 4.17 11.52 9.01
C TYR A 23 4.94 12.49 8.11
N LEU A 24 4.77 12.40 6.79
CA LEU A 24 5.46 13.29 5.86
C LEU A 24 5.00 14.74 5.98
N ALA A 25 3.72 14.99 6.30
CA ALA A 25 3.21 16.34 6.57
C ALA A 25 3.91 17.01 7.76
N SER A 26 4.39 16.23 8.74
CA SER A 26 5.15 16.76 9.87
C SER A 26 6.54 17.28 9.48
N ILE A 27 7.06 16.84 8.34
CA ILE A 27 8.32 17.30 7.75
C ILE A 27 8.05 18.47 6.80
N ASP A 28 7.14 18.26 5.84
CA ASP A 28 6.70 19.25 4.88
C ASP A 28 5.25 18.95 4.45
N PRO A 29 4.30 19.89 4.59
CA PRO A 29 2.91 19.70 4.17
C PRO A 29 2.73 19.23 2.71
N TYR A 30 3.59 19.68 1.79
CA TYR A 30 3.57 19.26 0.40
C TYR A 30 3.95 17.78 0.24
N LEU A 31 4.97 17.30 0.98
CA LEU A 31 5.33 15.89 1.01
C LEU A 31 4.23 15.03 1.63
N GLY A 32 3.56 15.56 2.67
CA GLY A 32 2.38 14.93 3.27
C GLY A 32 1.24 14.73 2.27
N PHE A 33 0.93 15.76 1.47
CA PHE A 33 -0.08 15.68 0.41
C PHE A 33 0.28 14.62 -0.64
N LEU A 34 1.53 14.61 -1.12
CA LEU A 34 1.99 13.60 -2.08
C LEU A 34 1.96 12.19 -1.50
N GLY A 35 2.40 12.03 -0.25
CA GLY A 35 2.36 10.77 0.49
C GLY A 35 0.95 10.21 0.62
N TYR A 36 0.00 11.06 1.02
CA TYR A 36 -1.42 10.70 1.09
C TYR A 36 -1.96 10.31 -0.28
N LEU A 37 -1.83 11.20 -1.28
CA LEU A 37 -2.44 11.02 -2.59
C LEU A 37 -1.90 9.80 -3.32
N SER A 38 -0.58 9.58 -3.30
CA SER A 38 0.05 8.42 -3.96
C SER A 38 -0.47 7.10 -3.39
N ASN A 39 -0.63 7.01 -2.07
CA ASN A 39 -1.06 5.78 -1.42
C ASN A 39 -2.58 5.55 -1.53
N VAL A 40 -3.40 6.61 -1.54
CA VAL A 40 -4.83 6.50 -1.91
C VAL A 40 -4.99 6.03 -3.35
N LEU A 41 -4.24 6.59 -4.29
CA LEU A 41 -4.30 6.18 -5.69
C LEU A 41 -3.86 4.72 -5.88
N ARG A 42 -2.92 4.22 -5.08
CA ARG A 42 -2.57 2.79 -5.08
C ARG A 42 -3.74 1.90 -4.65
N GLU A 43 -4.49 2.31 -3.65
CA GLU A 43 -5.67 1.57 -3.20
C GLU A 43 -6.74 1.51 -4.32
N VAL A 44 -7.04 2.67 -4.93
CA VAL A 44 -7.97 2.75 -6.08
C VAL A 44 -7.46 1.89 -7.26
N TYR A 45 -6.17 1.97 -7.56
CA TYR A 45 -5.53 1.17 -8.60
C TYR A 45 -5.68 -0.34 -8.33
N THR A 46 -5.56 -0.77 -7.08
CA THR A 46 -5.75 -2.17 -6.69
C THR A 46 -7.17 -2.64 -6.95
N TYR A 47 -8.17 -1.84 -6.60
CA TYR A 47 -9.57 -2.14 -6.88
C TYR A 47 -9.88 -2.28 -8.37
N ILE A 48 -9.22 -1.51 -9.22
CA ILE A 48 -9.39 -1.58 -10.68
C ILE A 48 -8.64 -2.78 -11.27
N MET A 49 -7.40 -3.00 -10.84
CA MET A 49 -6.49 -3.95 -11.49
C MET A 49 -6.60 -5.37 -10.96
N TYR A 50 -6.94 -5.57 -9.68
CA TYR A 50 -7.08 -6.90 -9.11
C TYR A 50 -8.15 -7.75 -9.82
N PRO A 51 -9.34 -7.22 -10.20
CA PRO A 51 -10.29 -7.98 -11.02
C PRO A 51 -9.75 -8.41 -12.39
N LEU A 52 -8.89 -7.59 -13.00
CA LEU A 52 -8.31 -7.85 -14.33
C LEU A 52 -7.15 -8.86 -14.29
N LEU A 53 -6.36 -8.82 -13.21
CA LEU A 53 -5.11 -9.56 -13.09
C LEU A 53 -5.18 -10.73 -12.11
N GLY A 54 -6.13 -10.73 -11.17
CA GLY A 54 -6.21 -11.66 -10.04
C GLY A 54 -6.26 -13.12 -10.46
N LYS A 55 -7.01 -13.43 -11.53
CA LYS A 55 -7.06 -14.80 -12.07
C LYS A 55 -5.82 -15.18 -12.89
N LYS A 56 -5.17 -14.21 -13.53
CA LYS A 56 -4.00 -14.45 -14.39
C LYS A 56 -2.71 -14.62 -13.59
N LEU A 57 -2.51 -13.78 -12.58
CA LEU A 57 -1.31 -13.72 -11.76
C LEU A 57 -1.47 -14.40 -10.38
N LYS A 58 -2.66 -14.90 -10.07
CA LYS A 58 -2.99 -15.60 -8.82
C LYS A 58 -2.54 -14.80 -7.60
N TYR A 59 -1.70 -15.39 -6.75
CA TYR A 59 -1.26 -14.77 -5.50
C TYR A 59 -0.36 -13.54 -5.71
N SER A 60 0.34 -13.44 -6.85
CA SER A 60 1.23 -12.30 -7.10
C SER A 60 0.48 -10.98 -7.26
N SER A 61 -0.80 -10.99 -7.66
CA SER A 61 -1.59 -9.75 -7.77
C SER A 61 -1.98 -9.17 -6.41
N ILE A 62 -1.80 -9.90 -5.30
CA ILE A 62 -2.02 -9.37 -3.95
C ILE A 62 -1.09 -8.19 -3.69
N SER A 63 0.15 -8.22 -4.20
CA SER A 63 1.13 -7.16 -3.96
C SER A 63 0.72 -5.78 -4.48
N LEU A 64 -0.29 -5.70 -5.35
CA LEU A 64 -0.85 -4.43 -5.84
C LEU A 64 -1.35 -3.54 -4.67
N GLY A 65 -1.98 -4.14 -3.66
CA GLY A 65 -2.60 -3.41 -2.55
C GLY A 65 -1.65 -2.99 -1.44
N GLY A 66 -0.46 -3.58 -1.34
CA GLY A 66 0.45 -3.30 -0.22
C GLY A 66 -0.19 -3.59 1.15
N ALA A 67 -0.05 -2.69 2.12
CA ALA A 67 -0.62 -2.83 3.46
C ALA A 67 -2.14 -2.98 3.47
N THR A 68 -2.83 -2.35 2.50
CA THR A 68 -4.31 -2.37 2.42
C THR A 68 -4.90 -3.76 2.16
N THR A 69 -4.06 -4.72 1.78
CA THR A 69 -4.47 -6.11 1.48
C THR A 69 -5.05 -6.83 2.68
N MET A 70 -4.79 -6.36 3.91
CA MET A 70 -5.38 -6.91 5.12
C MET A 70 -6.75 -6.34 5.48
N ASP A 71 -7.12 -5.17 4.95
CA ASP A 71 -8.32 -4.44 5.34
C ASP A 71 -9.11 -3.91 4.13
N THR A 72 -8.78 -2.75 3.59
CA THR A 72 -9.61 -2.05 2.60
C THR A 72 -9.63 -2.78 1.27
N THR A 73 -8.57 -3.47 0.85
CA THR A 73 -8.56 -4.27 -0.40
C THR A 73 -8.78 -5.77 -0.17
N LEU A 74 -8.93 -6.21 1.08
CA LEU A 74 -9.22 -7.61 1.40
C LEU A 74 -10.53 -8.13 0.75
N PRO A 75 -11.66 -7.39 0.73
CA PRO A 75 -12.90 -7.89 0.16
C PRO A 75 -12.81 -8.18 -1.34
N VAL A 76 -12.15 -7.30 -2.12
CA VAL A 76 -11.95 -7.52 -3.55
C VAL A 76 -11.01 -8.69 -3.82
N ILE A 77 -10.01 -8.88 -2.96
CA ILE A 77 -9.08 -10.01 -3.07
C ILE A 77 -9.79 -11.33 -2.77
N ALA A 78 -10.49 -11.43 -1.64
CA ALA A 78 -11.16 -12.65 -1.22
C ALA A 78 -12.31 -13.04 -2.17
N SER A 79 -13.05 -12.07 -2.72
CA SER A 79 -14.17 -12.34 -3.63
C SER A 79 -13.73 -12.90 -5.00
N ILE A 80 -12.58 -12.48 -5.51
CA ILE A 80 -12.08 -12.92 -6.83
C ILE A 80 -11.06 -14.06 -6.72
N GLY A 81 -10.15 -13.98 -5.74
CA GLY A 81 -9.07 -14.94 -5.52
C GLY A 81 -9.44 -16.10 -4.59
N GLY A 82 -10.60 -16.04 -3.93
CA GLY A 82 -11.08 -17.07 -3.02
C GLY A 82 -10.47 -16.98 -1.61
N TYR A 83 -10.85 -17.93 -0.76
CA TYR A 83 -10.48 -17.96 0.66
C TYR A 83 -8.97 -17.93 0.89
N GLU A 84 -8.22 -18.78 0.18
CA GLU A 84 -6.76 -18.86 0.34
C GLU A 84 -6.06 -17.54 -0.01
N ALA A 85 -6.49 -16.86 -1.08
CA ALA A 85 -5.96 -15.56 -1.45
C ALA A 85 -6.29 -14.49 -0.39
N GLY A 86 -7.48 -14.57 0.22
CA GLY A 86 -7.86 -13.70 1.34
C GLY A 86 -6.95 -13.88 2.57
N VAL A 87 -6.66 -15.12 2.96
CA VAL A 87 -5.74 -15.40 4.08
C VAL A 87 -4.33 -14.88 3.78
N LEU A 88 -3.83 -15.12 2.56
CA LEU A 88 -2.52 -14.64 2.17
C LEU A 88 -2.45 -13.10 2.11
N ALA A 89 -3.52 -12.45 1.64
CA ALA A 89 -3.64 -11.00 1.62
C ALA A 89 -3.65 -10.39 3.02
N PHE A 90 -4.35 -11.02 3.96
CA PHE A 90 -4.32 -10.62 5.36
C PHE A 90 -2.91 -10.66 5.95
N VAL A 91 -2.20 -11.79 5.78
CA VAL A 91 -0.82 -11.93 6.29
C VAL A 91 0.13 -10.94 5.61
N HIS A 92 0.01 -10.77 4.30
CA HIS A 92 0.82 -9.82 3.53
C HIS A 92 0.63 -8.37 4.03
N GLY A 93 -0.62 -7.91 4.17
CA GLY A 93 -0.91 -6.54 4.60
C GLY A 93 -0.50 -6.30 6.06
N ALA A 94 -0.72 -7.28 6.93
CA ALA A 94 -0.30 -7.22 8.33
C ALA A 94 1.23 -7.11 8.45
N PHE A 95 1.97 -7.92 7.68
CA PHE A 95 3.42 -7.86 7.65
C PHE A 95 3.95 -6.49 7.20
N LEU A 96 3.38 -5.93 6.12
CA LEU A 96 3.77 -4.61 5.64
C LEU A 96 3.44 -3.50 6.64
N THR A 97 2.29 -3.59 7.32
CA THR A 97 1.88 -2.63 8.35
C THR A 97 2.88 -2.56 9.50
N LEU A 98 3.50 -3.69 9.87
CA LEU A 98 4.57 -3.72 10.88
C LEU A 98 5.86 -3.03 10.41
N LEU A 99 6.15 -3.10 9.11
CA LEU A 99 7.40 -2.58 8.54
C LEU A 99 7.34 -1.10 8.16
N ILE A 100 6.21 -0.60 7.67
CA ILE A 100 6.06 0.77 7.15
C ILE A 100 6.51 1.84 8.17
N PRO A 101 6.14 1.77 9.47
CA PRO A 101 6.59 2.75 10.47
C PRO A 101 8.09 2.78 10.72
N ILE A 102 8.83 1.76 10.28
CA ILE A 102 10.29 1.69 10.37
C ILE A 102 10.92 2.16 9.05
N ILE A 103 10.40 1.68 7.92
CA ILE A 103 10.95 1.94 6.59
C ILE A 103 10.76 3.40 6.17
N VAL A 104 9.56 3.97 6.36
CA VAL A 104 9.28 5.34 5.89
C VAL A 104 10.19 6.36 6.59
N PRO A 105 10.33 6.37 7.93
CA PRO A 105 11.27 7.25 8.60
C PRO A 105 12.75 7.01 8.24
N ALA A 106 13.13 5.77 7.93
CA ALA A 106 14.50 5.47 7.52
C ALA A 106 14.85 6.02 6.11
N LEU A 107 13.83 6.35 5.30
CA LEU A 107 13.98 6.83 3.93
C LEU A 107 13.77 8.35 3.78
N THR A 108 13.34 9.03 4.83
CA THR A 108 13.29 10.50 4.91
C THR A 108 14.63 11.07 5.38
#